data_AF-A0A2P9BV86-F1
#
_entry.id   AF-A0A2P9BV86-F1
#
_cell.length_a   1.000
_cell.length_b   1.000
_cell.length_c   1.000
_cell.angle_alpha   90.00
_cell.angle_beta   90.00
_cell.angle_gamma   90.00
#
_symmetry.space_group_name_H-M   'P 1'
#
loop_
_entity.id
_entity.type
_entity.pdbx_description
1 polymer ?
#
loop_
_entity_poly.entity_id
_entity_poly.type
_entity_poly.pdbx_seq_one_letter_code
_entity_poly.pdbx_strand_id
1 'polypeptide(L)'
;MINFNSKVCKLILMRHRIVPLFHFLKKDFLKNDIKCFCYNSKNKKYEKIKKEKKHTDVTSSLFLETEIFFEHKDIFYRGINIRDLCTYGNFEETIYLFLYKKLPNIKELEEKRNIFMNSLKLLDEKRIFEMHNNVSNGNLLELLRIYFIHSSQDKNKKGFIDINTCYYEILASYLKLINPKYSLENYKNVNIDHKIYTNDFFCSCLFLNCCLKLNYIKKNIQEKNDKSNMDNIYKNHHINNSIQSNEAICKDPSVNYDIYSIKLISSVLIILCDNNINESTFLIRMISNMCKNYFNICISMITFYIDIFKEINLHTSLQYFLNFKIYENENENENKNIIYDDDIPQNYLNFFFHKNNNFNKKNNILKKYIEDYCNLTSQHNINILYNFIDVENYFLKHKNLYPTLYYYTLLVFHILNIPLDYYPSFYFISRLLSFTAHINEQKENNKIVKYAGVYVGNPTRKYVDIQKR
;
A
#
# COMPACT_ATOMS: atom_id res chain seq x y z
N MET A 1 -0.02 -56.00 -42.27
CA MET A 1 -1.31 -56.06 -41.56
C MET A 1 -1.02 -56.15 -40.06
N ILE A 2 -1.78 -55.40 -39.27
CA ILE A 2 -1.96 -55.43 -37.80
C ILE A 2 -1.32 -54.26 -37.04
N ASN A 3 -2.18 -53.69 -36.19
CA ASN A 3 -2.24 -52.34 -35.66
C ASN A 3 -1.80 -52.30 -34.17
N PHE A 4 -1.40 -51.11 -33.75
CA PHE A 4 -1.12 -50.57 -32.40
C PHE A 4 -1.75 -51.27 -31.18
N ASN A 5 -0.99 -51.36 -30.07
CA ASN A 5 -1.29 -50.58 -28.85
C ASN A 5 -0.23 -50.63 -27.73
N SER A 6 -0.18 -49.49 -27.02
CA SER A 6 0.31 -49.23 -25.65
C SER A 6 1.81 -49.31 -25.30
N LYS A 7 2.40 -48.10 -25.31
CA LYS A 7 3.16 -47.44 -24.22
C LYS A 7 4.33 -48.20 -23.59
N VAL A 8 5.53 -47.83 -24.06
CA VAL A 8 6.84 -48.12 -23.46
C VAL A 8 7.65 -46.81 -23.36
N CYS A 9 8.47 -46.75 -22.30
CA CYS A 9 9.61 -45.86 -21.99
C CYS A 9 9.34 -44.48 -21.35
N LYS A 10 9.78 -44.19 -20.11
CA LYS A 10 11.16 -44.14 -19.53
C LYS A 10 12.12 -43.16 -20.26
N LEU A 11 12.35 -42.03 -19.57
CA LEU A 11 13.65 -41.52 -19.09
C LEU A 11 14.78 -41.16 -20.09
N ILE A 12 15.25 -39.89 -19.94
CA ILE A 12 16.61 -39.33 -20.09
C ILE A 12 16.75 -38.17 -21.11
N LEU A 13 16.81 -36.96 -20.54
CA LEU A 13 17.61 -35.77 -20.88
C LEU A 13 17.92 -35.45 -22.35
N MET A 14 17.38 -34.33 -22.87
CA MET A 14 18.14 -33.38 -23.68
C MET A 14 17.66 -31.92 -23.53
N ARG A 15 18.66 -31.04 -23.58
CA ARG A 15 18.67 -29.57 -23.59
C ARG A 15 17.71 -28.93 -24.62
N HIS A 16 17.39 -27.67 -24.33
CA HIS A 16 16.78 -26.63 -25.17
C HIS A 16 15.27 -26.67 -25.43
N ARG A 17 14.64 -25.54 -25.05
CA ARG A 17 13.32 -25.03 -25.45
C ARG A 17 12.14 -25.96 -25.16
N ILE A 18 11.34 -25.61 -24.16
CA ILE A 18 9.87 -25.48 -24.20
C ILE A 18 9.45 -25.12 -22.76
N VAL A 19 9.17 -23.84 -22.53
CA VAL A 19 8.31 -23.37 -21.43
C VAL A 19 6.96 -24.07 -21.62
N PRO A 20 6.30 -24.61 -20.57
CA PRO A 20 5.04 -25.32 -20.76
C PRO A 20 4.06 -24.40 -21.48
N LEU A 21 3.69 -24.82 -22.68
CA LEU A 21 2.61 -24.25 -23.47
C LEU A 21 1.36 -24.38 -22.62
N PHE A 22 1.05 -23.36 -21.80
CA PHE A 22 -0.28 -23.21 -21.26
C PHE A 22 -1.20 -23.16 -22.47
N HIS A 23 -2.03 -24.18 -22.56
CA HIS A 23 -2.98 -24.41 -23.64
C HIS A 23 -3.65 -23.08 -23.97
N PHE A 24 -3.39 -22.61 -25.20
CA PHE A 24 -4.28 -21.69 -25.89
C PHE A 24 -5.70 -22.16 -25.57
N LEU A 25 -6.49 -21.33 -24.88
CA LEU A 25 -7.94 -21.49 -24.74
C LEU A 25 -8.55 -21.39 -26.14
N LYS A 26 -8.41 -22.48 -26.90
CA LYS A 26 -8.94 -22.66 -28.24
C LYS A 26 -10.40 -23.08 -28.08
N LYS A 27 -11.26 -22.23 -28.65
CA LYS A 27 -12.54 -22.54 -29.30
C LYS A 27 -13.77 -22.95 -28.48
N ASP A 28 -13.68 -23.35 -27.22
CA ASP A 28 -14.89 -23.81 -26.50
C ASP A 28 -15.62 -22.73 -25.67
N PHE A 29 -15.05 -21.52 -25.50
CA PHE A 29 -15.75 -20.37 -24.90
C PHE A 29 -16.64 -19.58 -25.90
N LEU A 30 -16.64 -19.96 -27.18
CA LEU A 30 -17.44 -19.30 -28.23
C LEU A 30 -18.74 -20.04 -28.58
N LYS A 31 -19.12 -21.07 -27.81
CA LYS A 31 -20.35 -21.87 -28.04
C LYS A 31 -21.55 -21.49 -27.17
N ASN A 32 -21.52 -20.35 -26.50
CA ASN A 32 -22.75 -19.76 -25.98
C ASN A 32 -23.26 -18.75 -26.99
N ASP A 33 -24.37 -19.09 -27.62
CA ASP A 33 -25.13 -18.29 -28.57
C ASP A 33 -25.37 -16.87 -28.05
N ILE A 34 -24.42 -15.96 -28.29
CA ILE A 34 -24.72 -14.53 -28.32
C ILE A 34 -25.48 -14.33 -29.63
N LYS A 35 -26.80 -14.41 -29.54
CA LYS A 35 -27.69 -13.87 -30.58
C LYS A 35 -27.45 -12.36 -30.66
N CYS A 36 -26.45 -11.97 -31.43
CA CYS A 36 -26.30 -10.61 -31.90
C CYS A 36 -27.53 -10.29 -32.76
N PHE A 37 -28.41 -9.44 -32.25
CA PHE A 37 -29.47 -8.81 -33.03
C PHE A 37 -28.84 -7.83 -34.02
N CYS A 38 -28.33 -8.36 -35.13
CA CYS A 38 -28.07 -7.58 -36.33
C CYS A 38 -29.30 -7.67 -37.24
N TYR A 39 -29.72 -6.51 -37.72
CA TYR A 39 -30.87 -6.27 -38.58
C TYR A 39 -30.88 -7.21 -39.79
N ASN A 40 -31.77 -8.21 -39.79
CA ASN A 40 -32.05 -9.02 -40.98
C ASN A 40 -33.32 -8.45 -41.64
N SER A 41 -33.14 -7.75 -42.74
CA SER A 41 -34.23 -7.37 -43.64
C SER A 41 -34.79 -8.63 -44.29
N LYS A 42 -35.84 -9.18 -43.68
CA LYS A 42 -36.85 -10.17 -44.15
C LYS A 42 -37.12 -11.20 -43.05
N ASN A 43 -38.07 -10.89 -42.17
CA ASN A 43 -39.24 -11.73 -41.88
C ASN A 43 -39.94 -11.27 -40.60
N LYS A 44 -41.25 -11.07 -40.73
CA LYS A 44 -42.20 -10.76 -39.66
C LYS A 44 -42.35 -11.99 -38.75
N LYS A 45 -42.08 -11.83 -37.45
CA LYS A 45 -42.88 -12.32 -36.30
C LYS A 45 -42.06 -12.12 -35.01
N TYR A 46 -42.42 -11.10 -34.24
CA TYR A 46 -41.93 -10.91 -32.88
C TYR A 46 -42.67 -11.86 -31.94
N GLU A 47 -42.01 -12.93 -31.49
CA GLU A 47 -42.43 -13.64 -30.28
C GLU A 47 -41.82 -12.95 -29.06
N LYS A 48 -42.70 -12.54 -28.14
CA LYS A 48 -42.35 -11.96 -26.84
C LYS A 48 -41.56 -12.98 -26.02
N ILE A 49 -40.24 -12.80 -25.95
CA ILE A 49 -39.42 -13.51 -24.95
C ILE A 49 -39.74 -12.90 -23.59
N LYS A 50 -40.31 -13.73 -22.70
CA LYS A 50 -40.57 -13.41 -21.30
C LYS A 50 -39.27 -12.93 -20.63
N LYS A 51 -39.33 -11.74 -20.01
CA LYS A 51 -38.27 -11.24 -19.11
C LYS A 51 -38.20 -12.14 -17.88
N GLU A 52 -37.34 -13.15 -17.89
CA GLU A 52 -36.84 -13.72 -16.65
C GLU A 52 -35.81 -12.75 -16.08
N LYS A 53 -36.17 -12.10 -14.96
CA LYS A 53 -35.21 -11.41 -14.10
C LYS A 53 -34.30 -12.46 -13.48
N LYS A 54 -33.13 -12.68 -14.08
CA LYS A 54 -31.97 -13.21 -13.35
C LYS A 54 -30.87 -12.17 -13.45
N HIS A 55 -30.54 -11.58 -12.30
CA HIS A 55 -29.30 -10.86 -12.09
C HIS A 55 -28.15 -11.80 -12.44
N THR A 56 -27.71 -11.79 -13.69
CA THR A 56 -26.40 -12.31 -14.08
C THR A 56 -25.54 -11.08 -14.29
N ASP A 57 -25.03 -10.53 -13.18
CA ASP A 57 -23.85 -9.67 -13.24
C ASP A 57 -22.70 -10.56 -13.73
N VAL A 58 -22.62 -10.73 -15.05
CA VAL A 58 -21.46 -11.33 -15.70
C VAL A 58 -20.36 -10.30 -15.53
N THR A 59 -19.62 -10.40 -14.43
CA THR A 59 -18.39 -9.64 -14.25
C THR A 59 -17.43 -10.12 -15.32
N SER A 60 -17.25 -9.33 -16.38
CA SER A 60 -16.20 -9.57 -17.35
C SER A 60 -14.86 -9.38 -16.63
N SER A 61 -14.24 -10.48 -16.19
CA SER A 61 -12.93 -10.44 -15.54
C SER A 61 -11.86 -10.19 -16.61
N LEU A 62 -11.30 -8.98 -16.63
CA LEU A 62 -10.10 -8.69 -17.41
C LEU A 62 -8.89 -9.27 -16.66
N PHE A 63 -8.27 -10.30 -17.21
CA PHE A 63 -7.00 -10.81 -16.70
C PHE A 63 -5.85 -10.07 -17.38
N LEU A 64 -4.99 -9.46 -16.56
CA LEU A 64 -3.72 -8.90 -17.01
C LEU A 64 -2.60 -9.78 -16.48
N GLU A 65 -1.69 -10.16 -17.37
CA GLU A 65 -0.48 -10.87 -17.00
C GLU A 65 0.42 -9.96 -16.15
N THR A 66 1.01 -10.54 -15.10
CA THR A 66 2.04 -9.90 -14.27
C THR A 66 2.98 -10.94 -13.69
N GLU A 67 4.26 -10.57 -13.55
CA GLU A 67 5.31 -11.36 -12.91
C GLU A 67 5.62 -10.87 -11.48
N ILE A 68 4.92 -9.82 -11.01
CA ILE A 68 5.24 -9.13 -9.75
C ILE A 68 4.66 -9.84 -8.55
N PHE A 69 3.37 -10.19 -8.61
CA PHE A 69 2.62 -10.76 -7.50
C PHE A 69 2.01 -12.10 -7.88
N PHE A 70 2.16 -13.08 -7.00
CA PHE A 70 1.49 -14.36 -7.13
C PHE A 70 0.97 -14.84 -5.78
N GLU A 71 -0.30 -15.26 -5.76
CA GLU A 71 -0.91 -15.83 -4.56
C GLU A 71 -1.55 -17.18 -4.88
N HIS A 72 -1.17 -18.19 -4.10
CA HIS A 72 -1.83 -19.50 -4.10
C HIS A 72 -1.99 -19.99 -2.67
N LYS A 73 -1.12 -20.91 -2.20
CA LYS A 73 -1.10 -21.35 -0.80
C LYS A 73 -0.45 -20.28 0.07
N ASP A 74 0.66 -19.74 -0.43
CA ASP A 74 1.37 -18.61 0.13
C ASP A 74 1.38 -17.44 -0.86
N ILE A 75 2.03 -16.35 -0.45
CA ILE A 75 2.15 -15.12 -1.23
C ILE A 75 3.60 -14.93 -1.64
N PHE A 76 3.80 -14.60 -2.90
CA PHE A 76 5.12 -14.45 -3.51
C PHE A 76 5.23 -13.10 -4.20
N TYR A 77 6.37 -12.44 -4.01
CA TYR A 77 6.80 -11.31 -4.82
C TYR A 77 7.95 -11.76 -5.73
N ARG A 78 7.77 -11.64 -7.05
CA ARG A 78 8.75 -12.10 -8.06
C ARG A 78 9.25 -13.54 -7.79
N GLY A 79 8.34 -14.41 -7.31
CA GLY A 79 8.65 -15.81 -6.99
C GLY A 79 9.26 -16.07 -5.60
N ILE A 80 9.53 -15.03 -4.80
CA ILE A 80 10.09 -15.17 -3.43
C ILE A 80 8.96 -15.04 -2.41
N ASN A 81 8.90 -15.96 -1.45
CA ASN A 81 7.86 -15.95 -0.42
C ASN A 81 7.99 -14.67 0.43
N ILE A 82 6.87 -13.98 0.66
CA ILE A 82 6.85 -12.77 1.50
C ILE A 82 7.40 -13.05 2.90
N ARG A 83 7.11 -14.22 3.48
CA ARG A 83 7.63 -14.59 4.81
C ARG A 83 9.15 -14.65 4.83
N ASP A 84 9.75 -15.18 3.78
CA ASP A 84 11.22 -15.25 3.65
C ASP A 84 11.82 -13.85 3.47
N LEU A 85 11.17 -12.99 2.67
CA LEU A 85 11.57 -11.58 2.52
C LEU A 85 11.52 -10.82 3.85
N CYS A 86 10.44 -10.98 4.62
CA CYS A 86 10.32 -10.32 5.93
C CYS A 86 11.30 -10.91 6.97
N THR A 87 11.61 -12.20 6.90
CA THR A 87 12.48 -12.88 7.87
C THR A 87 13.95 -12.57 7.59
N TYR A 88 14.42 -12.91 6.38
CA TYR A 88 15.84 -12.86 6.01
C TYR A 88 16.24 -11.58 5.29
N GLY A 89 15.30 -10.95 4.59
CA GLY A 89 15.54 -9.72 3.82
C GLY A 89 15.13 -8.44 4.55
N ASN A 90 15.14 -7.35 3.78
CA ASN A 90 14.68 -6.03 4.17
C ASN A 90 13.97 -5.30 3.00
N PHE A 91 13.53 -4.07 3.25
CA PHE A 91 12.77 -3.30 2.27
C PHE A 91 13.64 -2.86 1.08
N GLU A 92 14.93 -2.57 1.27
CA GLU A 92 15.83 -2.18 0.18
C GLU A 92 16.10 -3.34 -0.80
N GLU A 93 16.30 -4.54 -0.28
CA GLU A 93 16.38 -5.75 -1.09
C GLU A 93 15.07 -6.00 -1.83
N THR A 94 13.92 -5.73 -1.19
CA THR A 94 12.60 -5.81 -1.81
C THR A 94 12.42 -4.76 -2.91
N ILE A 95 12.88 -3.51 -2.71
CA ILE A 95 12.92 -2.48 -3.76
C ILE A 95 13.71 -3.00 -4.95
N TYR A 96 14.90 -3.53 -4.71
CA TYR A 96 15.75 -4.04 -5.77
C TYR A 96 15.09 -5.22 -6.51
N LEU A 97 14.46 -6.14 -5.79
CA LEU A 97 13.69 -7.25 -6.36
C LEU A 97 12.57 -6.77 -7.30
N PHE A 98 11.80 -5.76 -6.90
CA PHE A 98 10.69 -5.25 -7.68
C PHE A 98 11.16 -4.54 -8.96
N LEU A 99 12.20 -3.71 -8.85
CA LEU A 99 12.69 -2.85 -9.92
C LEU A 99 13.64 -3.56 -10.90
N TYR A 100 14.40 -4.56 -10.42
CA TYR A 100 15.43 -5.26 -11.21
C TYR A 100 15.18 -6.77 -11.36
N LYS A 101 14.04 -7.28 -10.87
CA LYS A 101 13.56 -8.66 -11.05
C LYS A 101 14.46 -9.78 -10.46
N LYS A 102 15.42 -9.43 -9.61
CA LYS A 102 16.30 -10.37 -8.88
C LYS A 102 16.68 -9.79 -7.52
N LEU A 103 17.17 -10.59 -6.59
CA LEU A 103 17.79 -10.07 -5.37
C LEU A 103 19.16 -9.44 -5.66
N PRO A 104 19.55 -8.38 -4.93
CA PRO A 104 20.85 -7.73 -5.11
C PRO A 104 21.97 -8.53 -4.46
N ASN A 105 23.19 -8.38 -4.99
CA ASN A 105 24.39 -8.63 -4.20
C ASN A 105 24.79 -7.40 -3.37
N ILE A 106 25.78 -7.54 -2.48
CA ILE A 106 26.22 -6.45 -1.58
C ILE A 106 26.63 -5.19 -2.36
N LYS A 107 27.41 -5.35 -3.44
CA LYS A 107 27.89 -4.22 -4.26
C LYS A 107 26.72 -3.49 -4.94
N GLU A 108 25.78 -4.25 -5.49
CA GLU A 108 24.59 -3.70 -6.14
C GLU A 108 23.72 -2.91 -5.14
N LEU A 109 23.58 -3.42 -3.92
CA LEU A 109 22.85 -2.73 -2.85
C LEU A 109 23.55 -1.42 -2.44
N GLU A 110 24.87 -1.46 -2.25
CA GLU A 110 25.69 -0.28 -1.93
C GLU A 110 25.61 0.79 -3.03
N GLU A 111 25.65 0.40 -4.30
CA GLU A 111 25.48 1.31 -5.43
C GLU A 111 24.12 2.03 -5.37
N LYS A 112 23.02 1.31 -5.10
CA LYS A 112 21.69 1.93 -5.01
C LYS A 112 21.54 2.82 -3.78
N ARG A 113 22.15 2.46 -2.65
CA ARG A 113 22.25 3.34 -1.48
C ARG A 113 23.00 4.63 -1.80
N ASN A 114 24.09 4.55 -2.56
CA ASN A 114 24.84 5.75 -2.97
C ASN A 114 24.01 6.67 -3.86
N ILE A 115 23.22 6.12 -4.80
CA ILE A 115 22.27 6.90 -5.60
C ILE A 115 21.28 7.61 -4.69
N PHE A 116 20.62 6.86 -3.79
CA PHE A 116 19.68 7.41 -2.82
C PHE A 116 20.28 8.54 -1.96
N MET A 117 21.49 8.33 -1.43
CA MET A 117 22.21 9.31 -0.62
C MET A 117 22.61 10.56 -1.42
N ASN A 118 22.98 10.39 -2.68
CA ASN A 118 23.27 11.52 -3.56
C ASN A 118 22.00 12.30 -3.90
N SER A 119 20.88 11.63 -4.12
CA SER A 119 19.57 12.27 -4.29
C SER A 119 19.15 13.07 -3.05
N LEU A 120 19.40 12.53 -1.86
CA LEU A 120 19.24 13.28 -0.60
C LEU A 120 20.10 14.55 -0.60
N LYS A 121 21.37 14.49 -1.00
CA LYS A 121 22.23 15.70 -1.03
C LYS A 121 21.75 16.77 -2.02
N LEU A 122 21.31 16.36 -3.20
CA LEU A 122 21.00 17.27 -4.31
C LEU A 122 19.66 18.00 -4.19
N LEU A 123 18.80 17.59 -3.26
CA LEU A 123 17.51 18.25 -3.03
C LEU A 123 17.69 19.64 -2.41
N ASP A 124 17.31 20.67 -3.17
CA ASP A 124 17.35 22.08 -2.78
C ASP A 124 16.45 22.36 -1.56
N GLU A 125 17.09 22.65 -0.42
CA GLU A 125 16.41 22.89 0.85
C GLU A 125 15.47 24.10 0.77
N LYS A 126 15.84 25.15 0.01
CA LYS A 126 14.99 26.34 -0.15
C LYS A 126 13.65 25.99 -0.77
N ARG A 127 13.67 25.16 -1.82
CA ARG A 127 12.44 24.69 -2.48
C ARG A 127 11.57 23.88 -1.53
N ILE A 128 12.17 23.04 -0.69
CA ILE A 128 11.43 22.24 0.28
C ILE A 128 10.73 23.13 1.32
N PHE A 129 11.42 24.16 1.81
CA PHE A 129 10.81 25.15 2.70
C PHE A 129 9.69 25.94 2.02
N GLU A 130 9.88 26.36 0.77
CA GLU A 130 8.83 27.04 -0.01
C GLU A 130 7.59 26.14 -0.20
N MET A 131 7.78 24.84 -0.51
CA MET A 131 6.68 23.88 -0.61
C MET A 131 5.91 23.77 0.71
N HIS A 132 6.61 23.68 1.84
CA HIS A 132 5.99 23.64 3.17
C HIS A 132 5.21 24.91 3.49
N ASN A 133 5.73 26.09 3.15
CA ASN A 133 5.06 27.37 3.40
C ASN A 133 3.77 27.52 2.57
N ASN A 134 3.70 26.90 1.39
CA ASN A 134 2.56 27.00 0.49
C ASN A 134 1.37 26.09 0.89
N VAL A 135 1.58 25.11 1.77
CA VAL A 135 0.53 24.17 2.21
C VAL A 135 0.06 24.52 3.62
N SER A 136 -1.13 25.10 3.72
CA SER A 136 -1.73 25.59 4.98
C SER A 136 -1.82 24.55 6.09
N ASN A 137 -2.00 23.26 5.75
CA ASN A 137 -2.22 22.18 6.72
C ASN A 137 -1.07 21.16 6.81
N GLY A 138 0.04 21.34 6.07
CA GLY A 138 1.20 20.44 6.13
C GLY A 138 0.95 18.97 5.78
N ASN A 139 -0.13 18.64 5.04
CA ASN A 139 -0.42 17.26 4.64
C ASN A 139 0.69 16.73 3.71
N LEU A 140 1.37 15.67 4.12
CA LEU A 140 2.51 15.10 3.38
C LEU A 140 2.14 14.57 1.99
N LEU A 141 0.93 14.06 1.78
CA LEU A 141 0.51 13.63 0.44
C LEU A 141 0.39 14.82 -0.51
N GLU A 142 -0.10 15.97 -0.02
CA GLU A 142 -0.18 17.19 -0.82
C GLU A 142 1.20 17.76 -1.14
N LEU A 143 2.10 17.74 -0.16
CA LEU A 143 3.50 18.14 -0.36
C LEU A 143 4.21 17.26 -1.38
N LEU A 144 4.02 15.94 -1.31
CA LEU A 144 4.53 15.00 -2.33
C LEU A 144 3.92 15.27 -3.71
N ARG A 145 2.63 15.62 -3.78
CA ARG A 145 1.97 15.98 -5.05
C ARG A 145 2.58 17.21 -5.67
N ILE A 146 2.83 18.26 -4.89
CA ILE A 146 3.54 19.48 -5.32
C ILE A 146 4.95 19.13 -5.79
N TYR A 147 5.68 18.30 -5.04
CA TYR A 147 7.00 17.82 -5.45
C TYR A 147 6.97 17.10 -6.81
N PHE A 148 5.98 16.25 -7.08
CA PHE A 148 5.83 15.60 -8.38
C PHE A 148 5.50 16.58 -9.51
N ILE A 149 4.67 17.59 -9.25
CA ILE A 149 4.36 18.66 -10.23
C ILE A 149 5.64 19.42 -10.60
N HIS A 150 6.45 19.81 -9.62
CA HIS A 150 7.71 20.50 -9.90
C HIS A 150 8.70 19.59 -10.65
N SER A 151 8.82 18.32 -10.22
CA SER A 151 9.73 17.35 -10.83
C SER A 151 9.33 17.00 -12.26
N SER A 152 8.03 17.02 -12.59
CA SER A 152 7.55 16.75 -13.95
C SER A 152 7.83 17.90 -14.93
N GLN A 153 7.92 19.13 -14.43
CA GLN A 153 8.20 20.35 -15.22
C GLN A 153 9.68 20.64 -15.39
N ASP A 154 10.55 20.01 -14.59
CA ASP A 154 11.99 20.26 -14.62
C ASP A 154 12.59 19.92 -15.99
N LYS A 155 13.03 20.96 -16.71
CA LYS A 155 13.59 20.84 -18.05
C LYS A 155 14.94 20.10 -18.04
N ASN A 156 15.66 20.14 -16.92
CA ASN A 156 16.95 19.46 -16.78
C ASN A 156 16.79 17.94 -16.73
N LYS A 157 15.59 17.46 -16.39
CA LYS A 157 15.23 16.05 -16.36
C LYS A 157 14.66 15.52 -17.68
N LYS A 158 14.71 16.26 -18.79
CA LYS A 158 14.09 15.85 -20.08
C LYS A 158 14.78 14.72 -20.85
N GLY A 159 15.90 14.17 -20.37
CA GLY A 159 16.56 12.99 -20.96
C GLY A 159 15.74 11.70 -20.77
N PHE A 160 16.21 10.57 -21.32
CA PHE A 160 15.72 9.23 -20.95
C PHE A 160 15.98 9.02 -19.46
N ILE A 161 15.08 9.47 -18.59
CA ILE A 161 15.22 9.25 -17.16
C ILE A 161 14.91 7.79 -16.89
N ASP A 162 15.87 7.09 -16.30
CA ASP A 162 15.63 5.77 -15.74
C ASP A 162 14.58 5.87 -14.62
N ILE A 163 13.44 5.21 -14.84
CA ILE A 163 12.29 5.19 -13.92
C ILE A 163 12.73 4.64 -12.55
N ASN A 164 13.64 3.68 -12.54
CA ASN A 164 14.15 3.09 -11.31
C ASN A 164 14.94 4.12 -10.50
N THR A 165 15.80 4.90 -11.16
CA THR A 165 16.54 6.00 -10.51
C THR A 165 15.58 7.08 -9.98
N CYS A 166 14.54 7.45 -10.73
CA CYS A 166 13.50 8.36 -10.24
C CYS A 166 12.83 7.86 -8.95
N TYR A 167 12.59 6.55 -8.81
CA TYR A 167 11.98 6.01 -7.60
C TYR A 167 12.85 6.29 -6.35
N TYR A 168 14.17 6.11 -6.45
CA TYR A 168 15.09 6.46 -5.35
C TYR A 168 15.10 7.96 -5.05
N GLU A 169 15.01 8.83 -6.07
CA GLU A 169 14.86 10.27 -5.87
C GLU A 169 13.58 10.62 -5.08
N ILE A 170 12.47 9.94 -5.39
CA ILE A 170 11.21 10.13 -4.68
C ILE A 170 11.35 9.72 -3.22
N LEU A 171 11.95 8.54 -2.92
CA LEU A 171 12.19 8.11 -1.55
C LEU A 171 13.04 9.14 -0.78
N ALA A 172 14.09 9.67 -1.42
CA ALA A 172 14.95 10.69 -0.81
C ALA A 172 14.16 11.98 -0.52
N SER A 173 13.35 12.43 -1.48
CA SER A 173 12.51 13.62 -1.32
C SER A 173 11.48 13.45 -0.21
N TYR A 174 10.90 12.25 -0.08
CA TYR A 174 9.92 11.93 0.95
C TYR A 174 10.51 12.12 2.35
N LEU A 175 11.71 11.57 2.61
CA LEU A 175 12.37 11.74 3.91
C LEU A 175 12.62 13.22 4.27
N LYS A 176 13.04 14.03 3.28
CA LYS A 176 13.21 15.47 3.54
C LYS A 176 11.89 16.21 3.74
N LEU A 177 10.83 15.83 3.03
CA LEU A 177 9.52 16.44 3.19
C LEU A 177 8.90 16.15 4.56
N ILE A 178 9.19 14.98 5.16
CA ILE A 178 8.76 14.64 6.53
C ILE A 178 9.35 15.63 7.55
N ASN A 179 10.63 16.00 7.40
CA ASN A 179 11.37 16.88 8.30
C ASN A 179 12.19 17.94 7.55
N PRO A 180 11.57 19.07 7.14
CA PRO A 180 12.23 20.11 6.35
C PRO A 180 13.31 20.88 7.14
N LYS A 181 13.17 20.98 8.47
CA LYS A 181 14.09 21.72 9.35
C LYS A 181 15.40 20.99 9.65
N TYR A 182 15.51 19.72 9.33
CA TYR A 182 16.69 18.92 9.66
C TYR A 182 17.70 18.92 8.51
N SER A 183 18.87 19.53 8.76
CA SER A 183 20.00 19.55 7.82
C SER A 183 20.64 18.17 7.66
N LEU A 184 21.28 17.95 6.51
CA LEU A 184 21.95 16.70 6.10
C LEU A 184 22.96 16.13 7.12
N GLU A 185 23.49 16.96 8.02
CA GLU A 185 24.50 16.58 9.02
C GLU A 185 23.95 15.60 10.06
N ASN A 186 22.65 15.61 10.33
CA ASN A 186 22.03 14.65 11.27
C ASN A 186 21.90 13.24 10.69
N TYR A 187 21.90 13.08 9.36
CA TYR A 187 21.92 11.77 8.71
C TYR A 187 23.32 11.16 8.64
N LYS A 188 24.39 11.97 8.81
CA LYS A 188 25.77 11.48 8.89
C LYS A 188 26.05 10.72 10.19
N ASN A 189 25.34 11.08 11.27
CA ASN A 189 25.44 10.44 12.60
C ASN A 189 24.48 9.26 12.77
N VAL A 190 23.68 8.92 11.76
CA VAL A 190 23.12 7.58 11.64
C VAL A 190 24.29 6.67 11.32
N ASN A 191 25.04 6.31 12.36
CA ASN A 191 26.15 5.38 12.26
C ASN A 191 25.61 4.09 11.65
N ILE A 192 26.01 3.85 10.41
CA ILE A 192 25.92 2.56 9.76
C ILE A 192 26.92 1.69 10.53
N ASP A 193 26.47 1.10 11.63
CA ASP A 193 27.20 -0.01 12.21
C ASP A 193 27.14 -1.13 11.18
N HIS A 194 28.23 -1.28 10.44
CA HIS A 194 28.46 -2.28 9.40
C HIS A 194 28.40 -3.73 9.91
N LYS A 195 27.97 -3.94 11.15
CA LYS A 195 27.83 -5.23 11.78
C LYS A 195 26.36 -5.45 12.13
N ILE A 196 25.73 -6.26 11.27
CA ILE A 196 24.79 -7.33 11.65
C ILE A 196 23.31 -6.88 11.69
N TYR A 197 22.55 -7.29 10.67
CA TYR A 197 21.07 -7.31 10.54
C TYR A 197 20.26 -5.99 10.59
N THR A 198 20.91 -4.85 10.82
CA THR A 198 20.35 -3.46 10.83
C THR A 198 20.34 -2.77 9.46
N ASN A 199 20.42 -3.57 8.39
CA ASN A 199 20.84 -3.16 7.05
C ASN A 199 19.70 -2.51 6.21
N ASP A 200 18.68 -1.92 6.80
CA ASP A 200 17.63 -1.19 6.05
C ASP A 200 17.82 0.31 6.27
N PHE A 201 18.65 0.93 5.42
CA PHE A 201 19.03 2.32 5.61
C PHE A 201 17.82 3.24 5.44
N PHE A 202 16.99 3.00 4.44
CA PHE A 202 15.74 3.75 4.26
C PHE A 202 14.81 3.67 5.48
N CYS A 203 14.50 2.47 6.00
CA CYS A 203 13.62 2.32 7.15
C CYS A 203 14.19 2.95 8.42
N SER A 204 15.51 2.86 8.60
CA SER A 204 16.22 3.49 9.71
C SER A 204 16.07 5.01 9.66
N CYS A 205 16.30 5.63 8.49
CA CYS A 205 16.10 7.07 8.31
C CYS A 205 14.64 7.48 8.47
N LEU A 206 13.69 6.66 7.99
CA LEU A 206 12.27 6.92 8.13
C LEU A 206 11.84 6.92 9.60
N PHE A 207 12.27 5.93 10.38
CA PHE A 207 11.94 5.83 11.80
C PHE A 207 12.57 6.96 12.60
N LEU A 208 13.85 7.27 12.36
CA LEU A 208 14.53 8.42 12.98
C LEU A 208 13.73 9.71 12.76
N ASN A 209 13.29 9.96 11.53
CA ASN A 209 12.50 11.15 11.22
C ASN A 209 11.18 11.22 12.01
N CYS A 210 10.50 10.09 12.18
CA CYS A 210 9.28 10.00 12.98
C CYS A 210 9.57 10.31 14.47
N CYS A 211 10.62 9.72 15.03
CA CYS A 211 11.04 9.92 16.42
C CYS A 211 11.45 11.37 16.73
N LEU A 212 12.19 12.01 15.81
CA LEU A 212 12.64 13.39 15.96
C LEU A 212 11.47 14.38 16.02
N LYS A 213 10.43 14.19 15.19
CA LYS A 213 9.24 15.04 15.24
C LYS A 213 8.48 14.90 16.56
N LEU A 214 8.36 13.69 17.09
CA LEU A 214 7.73 13.47 18.41
C LEU A 214 8.45 14.25 19.51
N ASN A 215 9.79 14.22 19.51
CA ASN A 215 10.59 14.95 20.48
C ASN A 215 10.45 16.46 20.33
N TYR A 216 10.36 16.97 19.10
CA TYR A 216 10.09 18.39 18.85
C TYR A 216 8.70 18.81 19.32
N ILE A 217 7.66 18.02 19.04
CA ILE A 217 6.29 18.25 19.53
C ILE A 217 6.28 18.28 21.06
N LYS A 218 6.89 17.29 21.72
CA LYS A 218 6.98 17.24 23.19
C LYS A 218 7.62 18.49 23.79
N LYS A 219 8.72 18.99 23.19
CA LYS A 219 9.38 20.23 23.64
C LYS A 219 8.49 21.46 23.47
N ASN A 220 7.83 21.60 22.32
CA ASN A 220 6.94 22.74 22.05
C ASN A 220 5.71 22.78 22.97
N ILE A 221 5.19 21.62 23.39
CA ILE A 221 4.09 21.56 24.37
C ILE A 221 4.58 21.87 25.79
N GLN A 222 5.79 21.45 26.17
CA GLN A 222 6.37 21.82 27.46
C GLN A 222 6.65 23.33 27.58
N GLU A 223 6.96 24.00 26.47
CA GLU A 223 7.17 25.45 26.42
C GLU A 223 5.85 26.26 26.46
N LYS A 224 4.74 25.70 25.98
CA LYS A 224 3.41 26.33 26.00
C LYS A 224 2.59 25.87 27.22
N ASN A 225 2.93 26.36 28.40
CA ASN A 225 2.14 26.18 29.61
C ASN A 225 0.80 26.96 29.55
N ASP A 226 -0.16 26.49 28.74
CA ASP A 226 -1.57 26.89 28.84
C ASP A 226 -2.36 25.75 29.50
N LYS A 227 -2.66 25.94 30.79
CA LYS A 227 -3.35 24.97 31.68
C LYS A 227 -4.81 24.64 31.30
N SER A 228 -5.35 25.16 30.19
CA SER A 228 -6.74 24.92 29.76
C SER A 228 -6.89 24.02 28.52
N ASN A 229 -5.80 23.73 27.79
CA ASN A 229 -5.81 22.73 26.69
C ASN A 229 -5.19 21.38 27.10
N MET A 230 -4.90 21.21 28.39
CA MET A 230 -4.33 20.00 28.99
C MET A 230 -5.28 18.79 28.95
N ASP A 231 -6.58 18.98 28.75
CA ASP A 231 -7.56 17.89 28.92
C ASP A 231 -7.99 17.18 27.63
N ASN A 232 -7.96 17.82 26.45
CA ASN A 232 -8.56 17.22 25.24
C ASN A 232 -7.57 16.60 24.25
N ILE A 233 -6.27 16.95 24.31
CA ILE A 233 -5.24 16.38 23.41
C ILE A 233 -4.33 15.40 24.18
N TYR A 234 -4.24 15.52 25.51
CA TYR A 234 -3.22 14.84 26.32
C TYR A 234 -3.71 13.74 27.26
N LYS A 235 -5.02 13.59 27.51
CA LYS A 235 -5.52 12.46 28.32
C LYS A 235 -5.43 11.09 27.61
N ASN A 236 -5.28 11.06 26.28
CA ASN A 236 -5.18 9.82 25.50
C ASN A 236 -3.74 9.44 25.08
N HIS A 237 -2.71 10.12 25.60
CA HIS A 237 -1.30 9.87 25.29
C HIS A 237 -0.44 9.44 26.48
N HIS A 238 -1.05 9.07 27.60
CA HIS A 238 -0.35 8.25 28.58
C HIS A 238 -0.30 6.81 28.07
N ILE A 239 0.87 6.35 27.62
CA ILE A 239 1.54 5.13 28.13
C ILE A 239 2.96 5.05 27.53
N ASN A 240 3.91 5.44 28.38
CA ASN A 240 5.30 4.98 28.57
C ASN A 240 6.12 6.12 29.20
N ASN A 241 5.61 6.64 30.32
CA ASN A 241 6.45 7.30 31.32
C ASN A 241 7.01 6.21 32.24
N SER A 242 7.93 5.40 31.73
CA SER A 242 8.78 4.53 32.56
C SER A 242 10.21 4.50 32.02
N ILE A 243 10.66 5.61 31.45
CA ILE A 243 12.07 5.97 31.34
C ILE A 243 12.21 7.38 31.94
N GLN A 244 11.82 7.52 33.21
CA GLN A 244 12.42 8.53 34.07
C GLN A 244 13.70 7.92 34.64
N SER A 245 14.78 7.96 33.87
CA SER A 245 16.10 8.04 34.46
C SER A 245 16.43 9.53 34.53
N ASN A 246 16.24 10.10 35.71
CA ASN A 246 16.81 11.36 36.11
C ASN A 246 18.32 11.30 35.89
N GLU A 247 18.84 11.87 34.81
CA GLU A 247 20.21 12.37 34.77
C GLU A 247 20.40 13.33 33.58
N ALA A 248 20.86 14.52 33.95
CA ALA A 248 21.40 15.62 33.17
C ALA A 248 21.42 15.51 31.64
N ILE A 249 20.81 16.53 31.00
CA ILE A 249 21.35 17.29 29.86
C ILE A 249 22.58 16.62 29.20
N CYS A 250 22.36 15.66 28.31
CA CYS A 250 23.42 15.19 27.42
C CYS A 250 23.34 15.95 26.10
N LYS A 251 24.31 16.85 25.93
CA LYS A 251 24.85 17.17 24.61
C LYS A 251 25.36 15.85 24.01
N ASP A 252 25.08 15.63 22.73
CA ASP A 252 25.28 14.39 21.96
C ASP A 252 24.20 13.31 22.18
N PRO A 253 23.26 13.14 21.22
CA PRO A 253 22.26 12.10 21.31
C PRO A 253 22.88 10.78 20.82
N SER A 254 23.45 10.01 21.75
CA SER A 254 23.62 8.56 21.58
C SER A 254 22.25 7.90 21.64
N VAL A 255 21.47 8.01 20.56
CA VAL A 255 20.16 7.35 20.44
C VAL A 255 20.39 5.84 20.29
N ASN A 256 20.07 5.07 21.32
CA ASN A 256 19.93 3.61 21.21
C ASN A 256 18.70 3.34 20.30
N TYR A 257 18.93 3.07 19.02
CA TYR A 257 17.87 2.74 18.08
C TYR A 257 17.32 1.34 18.38
N ASP A 258 16.00 1.21 18.57
CA ASP A 258 15.38 -0.09 18.76
C ASP A 258 15.34 -0.86 17.43
N ILE A 259 16.21 -1.85 17.30
CA ILE A 259 16.36 -2.72 16.11
C ILE A 259 15.03 -3.39 15.77
N TYR A 260 14.21 -3.71 16.77
CA TYR A 260 12.92 -4.36 16.59
C TYR A 260 11.90 -3.43 15.93
N SER A 261 11.88 -2.14 16.28
CA SER A 261 11.04 -1.12 15.64
C SER A 261 11.37 -0.99 14.14
N ILE A 262 12.66 -0.94 13.78
CA ILE A 262 13.10 -0.85 12.38
C ILE A 262 12.69 -2.10 11.60
N LYS A 263 12.87 -3.29 12.19
CA LYS A 263 12.47 -4.56 11.56
C LYS A 263 10.97 -4.64 11.35
N LEU A 264 10.16 -4.15 12.30
CA LEU A 264 8.70 -4.10 12.17
C LEU A 264 8.29 -3.16 11.02
N ILE A 265 8.86 -1.96 10.93
CA ILE A 265 8.60 -1.01 9.83
C ILE A 265 8.97 -1.60 8.48
N SER A 266 10.16 -2.21 8.37
CA SER A 266 10.61 -2.88 7.15
C SER A 266 9.62 -3.97 6.72
N SER A 267 9.20 -4.81 7.67
CA SER A 267 8.22 -5.89 7.41
C SER A 267 6.86 -5.34 6.97
N VAL A 268 6.39 -4.26 7.61
CA VAL A 268 5.15 -3.58 7.24
C VAL A 268 5.23 -3.03 5.81
N LEU A 269 6.31 -2.34 5.46
CA LEU A 269 6.50 -1.80 4.11
C LEU A 269 6.51 -2.90 3.06
N ILE A 270 7.19 -4.04 3.32
CA ILE A 270 7.19 -5.22 2.45
C ILE A 270 5.77 -5.78 2.29
N ILE A 271 5.05 -6.00 3.40
CA ILE A 271 3.70 -6.58 3.36
C ILE A 271 2.72 -5.67 2.63
N LEU A 272 2.83 -4.36 2.79
CA LEU A 272 2.01 -3.37 2.10
C LEU A 272 2.33 -3.21 0.61
N CYS A 273 3.52 -3.66 0.14
CA CYS A 273 4.04 -3.38 -1.21
C CYS A 273 3.02 -3.59 -2.33
N ASP A 274 2.41 -4.76 -2.46
CA ASP A 274 1.54 -5.09 -3.60
C ASP A 274 0.38 -6.01 -3.25
N ASN A 275 -0.84 -5.71 -3.69
CA ASN A 275 -2.03 -6.51 -3.42
C ASN A 275 -2.69 -6.99 -4.72
N ASN A 276 -1.90 -7.55 -5.63
CA ASN A 276 -2.30 -7.93 -6.97
C ASN A 276 -2.82 -6.72 -7.79
N ILE A 277 -3.27 -6.98 -9.01
CA ILE A 277 -3.85 -5.97 -9.90
C ILE A 277 -5.25 -5.59 -9.38
N ASN A 278 -5.27 -4.58 -8.52
CA ASN A 278 -6.47 -3.86 -8.10
C ASN A 278 -6.80 -2.68 -9.04
N GLU A 279 -7.87 -1.94 -8.76
CA GLU A 279 -8.36 -0.84 -9.57
C GLU A 279 -7.30 0.25 -9.77
N SER A 280 -6.54 0.59 -8.71
CA SER A 280 -5.48 1.59 -8.80
C SER A 280 -4.30 1.12 -9.66
N THR A 281 -3.87 -0.12 -9.48
CA THR A 281 -2.80 -0.73 -10.31
C THR A 281 -3.23 -0.81 -11.77
N PHE A 282 -4.47 -1.21 -12.03
CA PHE A 282 -5.05 -1.25 -13.37
C PHE A 282 -5.04 0.14 -14.03
N LEU A 283 -5.54 1.16 -13.33
CA LEU A 283 -5.57 2.54 -13.82
C LEU A 283 -4.16 3.05 -14.15
N ILE A 284 -3.18 2.72 -13.33
CA ILE A 284 -1.78 3.13 -13.51
C ILE A 284 -1.15 2.48 -14.74
N ARG A 285 -1.32 1.16 -14.90
CA ARG A 285 -0.88 0.45 -16.11
C ARG A 285 -1.51 1.11 -17.33
N MET A 286 -2.76 1.52 -17.22
CA MET A 286 -3.45 2.21 -18.28
C MET A 286 -2.87 3.58 -18.63
N ILE A 287 -2.66 4.43 -17.64
CA ILE A 287 -2.05 5.76 -17.81
C ILE A 287 -0.63 5.63 -18.37
N SER A 288 0.12 4.60 -17.96
CA SER A 288 1.51 4.37 -18.39
C SER A 288 1.67 4.07 -19.88
N ASN A 289 0.62 3.58 -20.55
CA ASN A 289 0.60 3.42 -22.01
C ASN A 289 0.54 4.76 -22.74
N MET A 290 -0.08 5.77 -22.12
CA MET A 290 -0.33 7.08 -22.73
C MET A 290 0.71 8.12 -22.32
N CYS A 291 1.16 8.09 -21.06
CA CYS A 291 2.07 9.08 -20.50
C CYS A 291 3.49 8.54 -20.40
N LYS A 292 4.44 9.24 -21.04
CA LYS A 292 5.87 8.86 -20.95
C LYS A 292 6.54 9.34 -19.67
N ASN A 293 6.15 10.52 -19.15
CA ASN A 293 6.74 11.16 -17.98
C ASN A 293 6.30 10.44 -16.69
N TYR A 294 7.25 9.83 -15.98
CA TYR A 294 7.01 9.06 -14.76
C TYR A 294 6.35 9.89 -13.65
N PHE A 295 6.82 11.12 -13.41
CA PHE A 295 6.25 11.99 -12.37
C PHE A 295 4.79 12.36 -12.66
N ASN A 296 4.40 12.53 -13.94
CA ASN A 296 3.00 12.76 -14.29
C ASN A 296 2.11 11.56 -13.94
N ILE A 297 2.61 10.33 -14.10
CA ILE A 297 1.89 9.13 -13.66
C ILE A 297 1.77 9.15 -12.13
N CYS A 298 2.85 9.46 -11.40
CA CYS A 298 2.84 9.58 -9.94
C CYS A 298 1.84 10.64 -9.42
N ILE A 299 1.63 11.75 -10.15
CA ILE A 299 0.61 12.75 -9.83
C ILE A 299 -0.81 12.14 -9.88
N SER A 300 -1.10 11.30 -10.87
CA SER A 300 -2.38 10.60 -10.95
C SER A 300 -2.55 9.62 -9.79
N MET A 301 -1.49 8.89 -9.42
CA MET A 301 -1.53 7.96 -8.30
C MET A 301 -1.81 8.67 -6.98
N ILE A 302 -1.05 9.74 -6.69
CA ILE A 302 -1.13 10.39 -5.39
C ILE A 302 -2.49 11.08 -5.22
N THR A 303 -3.07 11.61 -6.30
CA THR A 303 -4.44 12.16 -6.28
C THR A 303 -5.46 11.10 -5.83
N PHE A 304 -5.36 9.86 -6.33
CA PHE A 304 -6.23 8.77 -5.90
C PHE A 304 -6.07 8.46 -4.40
N TYR A 305 -4.84 8.48 -3.88
CA TYR A 305 -4.60 8.24 -2.45
C TYR A 305 -5.05 9.40 -1.56
N ILE A 306 -4.93 10.64 -2.04
CA ILE A 306 -5.50 11.81 -1.35
C ILE A 306 -7.01 11.62 -1.21
N ASP A 307 -7.70 11.23 -2.29
CA ASP A 307 -9.15 11.01 -2.26
C ASP A 307 -9.54 9.85 -1.33
N ILE A 308 -8.81 8.74 -1.33
CA ILE A 308 -9.05 7.61 -0.40
C ILE A 308 -9.04 8.08 1.05
N PHE A 309 -8.03 8.87 1.43
CA PHE A 309 -7.82 9.25 2.84
C PHE A 309 -8.57 10.52 3.25
N LYS A 310 -9.14 11.28 2.30
CA LYS A 310 -9.76 12.58 2.55
C LYS A 310 -10.92 12.53 3.54
N GLU A 311 -11.72 11.48 3.50
CA GLU A 311 -12.94 11.35 4.32
C GLU A 311 -12.71 10.61 5.65
N ILE A 312 -11.48 10.14 5.91
CA ILE A 312 -11.20 9.25 7.05
C ILE A 312 -10.39 10.00 8.09
N ASN A 313 -10.97 10.16 9.27
CA ASN A 313 -10.23 10.66 10.42
C ASN A 313 -9.59 9.48 11.19
N LEU A 314 -8.28 9.28 10.95
CA LEU A 314 -7.50 8.20 11.53
C LEU A 314 -7.41 8.25 13.06
N HIS A 315 -7.36 9.44 13.65
CA HIS A 315 -7.34 9.59 15.11
C HIS A 315 -8.64 9.12 15.75
N THR A 316 -9.78 9.54 15.20
CA THR A 316 -11.10 9.08 15.68
C THR A 316 -11.26 7.57 15.47
N SER A 317 -10.82 7.05 14.32
CA SER A 317 -10.88 5.62 14.01
C SER A 317 -10.08 4.79 15.02
N LEU A 318 -8.86 5.22 15.34
CA LEU A 318 -8.04 4.57 16.36
C LEU A 318 -8.70 4.60 17.73
N GLN A 319 -9.29 5.73 18.14
CA GLN A 319 -10.00 5.85 19.41
C GLN A 319 -11.22 4.91 19.48
N TYR A 320 -11.97 4.78 18.39
CA TYR A 320 -13.08 3.82 18.32
C TYR A 320 -12.60 2.39 18.57
N PHE A 321 -11.51 1.96 17.93
CA PHE A 321 -10.99 0.61 18.11
C PHE A 321 -10.36 0.37 19.48
N LEU A 322 -9.66 1.36 20.05
CA LEU A 322 -9.09 1.26 21.39
C LEU A 322 -10.15 1.21 22.49
N ASN A 323 -11.23 1.99 22.34
CA ASN A 323 -12.31 2.07 23.32
C ASN A 323 -13.41 1.03 23.07
N PHE A 324 -13.27 0.17 22.06
CA PHE A 324 -14.25 -0.85 21.73
C PHE A 324 -14.33 -1.87 22.87
N LYS A 325 -15.45 -1.88 23.61
CA LYS A 325 -15.67 -2.81 24.72
C LYS A 325 -16.56 -3.97 24.27
N ILE A 326 -16.11 -5.18 24.57
CA ILE A 326 -16.88 -6.42 24.40
C ILE A 326 -17.44 -6.81 25.76
N TYR A 327 -18.75 -6.67 25.94
CA TYR A 327 -19.45 -7.16 27.12
C TYR A 327 -20.02 -8.55 26.83
N GLU A 328 -19.65 -9.56 27.60
CA GLU A 328 -20.35 -10.84 27.59
C GLU A 328 -21.45 -10.79 28.65
N ASN A 329 -22.72 -10.90 28.25
CA ASN A 329 -23.80 -11.12 29.21
C ASN A 329 -23.75 -12.58 29.69
N GLU A 330 -23.50 -12.80 30.98
CA GLU A 330 -23.52 -14.11 31.65
C GLU A 330 -24.94 -14.64 31.95
N ASN A 331 -25.97 -14.22 31.20
CA ASN A 331 -27.32 -14.77 31.39
C ASN A 331 -27.63 -15.80 30.30
N GLU A 332 -27.44 -17.06 30.68
CA GLU A 332 -27.92 -18.24 29.98
C GLU A 332 -29.45 -18.16 29.80
N ASN A 333 -29.92 -18.02 28.55
CA ASN A 333 -31.06 -18.78 27.97
C ASN A 333 -31.89 -18.07 26.90
N GLU A 334 -31.62 -16.83 26.51
CA GLU A 334 -32.27 -16.24 25.32
C GLU A 334 -31.26 -15.41 24.54
N ASN A 335 -31.03 -15.78 23.27
CA ASN A 335 -30.23 -15.11 22.24
C ASN A 335 -29.22 -14.07 22.74
N LYS A 336 -27.93 -14.42 22.65
CA LYS A 336 -26.75 -13.58 22.91
C LYS A 336 -26.84 -12.21 22.22
N ASN A 337 -27.56 -11.28 22.83
CA ASN A 337 -27.61 -9.89 22.42
C ASN A 337 -26.47 -9.20 23.15
N ILE A 338 -25.32 -9.19 22.49
CA ILE A 338 -24.22 -8.34 22.93
C ILE A 338 -24.58 -6.91 22.50
N ILE A 339 -24.70 -6.01 23.47
CA ILE A 339 -24.93 -4.59 23.23
C ILE A 339 -23.56 -3.95 23.05
N TYR A 340 -23.31 -3.39 21.86
CA TYR A 340 -22.12 -2.61 21.56
C TYR A 340 -22.54 -1.19 21.23
N ASP A 341 -21.73 -0.21 21.62
CA ASP A 341 -21.81 1.14 21.05
C ASP A 341 -21.46 1.04 19.55
N ASP A 342 -22.48 0.80 18.73
CA ASP A 342 -22.44 0.69 17.26
C ASP A 342 -22.27 2.08 16.60
N ASP A 343 -21.50 2.98 17.22
CA ASP A 343 -21.32 4.37 16.79
C ASP A 343 -20.18 4.56 15.77
N ILE A 344 -19.54 3.48 15.32
CA ILE A 344 -18.50 3.57 14.30
C ILE A 344 -19.15 3.97 12.97
N PRO A 345 -18.80 5.14 12.39
CA PRO A 345 -19.34 5.55 11.10
C PRO A 345 -19.11 4.48 10.02
N GLN A 346 -20.15 4.19 9.22
CA GLN A 346 -20.11 3.11 8.22
C GLN A 346 -18.98 3.29 7.19
N ASN A 347 -18.63 4.54 6.86
CA ASN A 347 -17.50 4.84 5.97
C ASN A 347 -16.16 4.40 6.58
N TYR A 348 -15.94 4.60 7.88
CA TYR A 348 -14.73 4.15 8.57
C TYR A 348 -14.69 2.63 8.63
N LEU A 349 -15.82 2.00 8.96
CA LEU A 349 -15.93 0.55 8.98
C LEU A 349 -15.60 -0.05 7.61
N ASN A 350 -16.14 0.50 6.53
CA ASN A 350 -15.88 0.04 5.17
C ASN A 350 -14.42 0.22 4.73
N PHE A 351 -13.66 1.15 5.33
CA PHE A 351 -12.25 1.36 5.03
C PHE A 351 -11.35 0.33 5.75
N PHE A 352 -11.62 0.07 7.03
CA PHE A 352 -10.85 -0.87 7.84
C PHE A 352 -11.29 -2.32 7.69
N PHE A 353 -12.50 -2.56 7.19
CA PHE A 353 -13.06 -3.90 7.03
C PHE A 353 -13.78 -4.08 5.69
N HIS A 354 -13.66 -5.28 5.12
CA HIS A 354 -14.27 -5.67 3.85
C HIS A 354 -14.93 -7.04 3.94
N LYS A 355 -15.88 -7.32 3.04
CA LYS A 355 -16.53 -8.64 2.95
C LYS A 355 -15.61 -9.73 2.40
N ASN A 356 -14.53 -9.36 1.73
CA ASN A 356 -13.61 -10.29 1.09
C ASN A 356 -12.40 -10.55 1.99
N ASN A 357 -11.92 -11.79 1.98
CA ASN A 357 -10.81 -12.26 2.80
C ASN A 357 -9.42 -12.07 2.14
N ASN A 358 -9.32 -11.23 1.10
CA ASN A 358 -8.10 -11.04 0.30
C ASN A 358 -6.87 -10.69 1.15
N PHE A 359 -7.05 -10.01 2.27
CA PHE A 359 -5.95 -9.57 3.13
C PHE A 359 -5.60 -10.55 4.25
N ASN A 360 -6.39 -11.61 4.48
CA ASN A 360 -6.21 -12.49 5.63
C ASN A 360 -4.81 -13.11 5.69
N LYS A 361 -4.27 -13.59 4.56
CA LYS A 361 -2.93 -14.19 4.54
C LYS A 361 -1.84 -13.17 4.92
N LYS A 362 -1.95 -11.93 4.45
CA LYS A 362 -1.01 -10.85 4.77
C LYS A 362 -1.17 -10.38 6.21
N ASN A 363 -2.41 -10.20 6.68
CA ASN A 363 -2.70 -9.85 8.06
C ASN A 363 -2.19 -10.91 9.03
N ASN A 364 -2.29 -12.19 8.69
CA ASN A 364 -1.74 -13.27 9.50
C ASN A 364 -0.20 -13.23 9.57
N ILE A 365 0.47 -12.81 8.49
CA ILE A 365 1.93 -12.60 8.51
C ILE A 365 2.26 -11.37 9.36
N LEU A 366 1.55 -10.25 9.15
CA LEU A 366 1.76 -9.00 9.87
C LEU A 366 1.52 -9.16 11.38
N LYS A 367 0.44 -9.84 11.79
CA LYS A 367 0.11 -10.13 13.19
C LYS A 367 1.27 -10.79 13.91
N LYS A 368 1.93 -11.80 13.31
CA LYS A 368 3.10 -12.45 13.91
C LYS A 368 4.23 -11.47 14.22
N TYR A 369 4.57 -10.58 13.29
CA TYR A 369 5.59 -9.57 13.52
C TYR A 369 5.18 -8.53 14.58
N ILE A 370 3.89 -8.20 14.67
CA ILE A 370 3.37 -7.33 15.74
C ILE A 370 3.43 -8.05 17.09
N GLU A 371 3.04 -9.33 17.16
CA GLU A 371 3.15 -10.17 18.36
C GLU A 371 4.59 -10.25 18.86
N ASP A 372 5.54 -10.56 17.98
CA ASP A 372 6.97 -10.62 18.30
C ASP A 372 7.47 -9.30 18.89
N TYR A 373 7.09 -8.17 18.28
CA TYR A 373 7.45 -6.83 18.79
C TYR A 373 6.79 -6.52 20.15
N CYS A 374 5.51 -6.84 20.32
CA CYS A 374 4.77 -6.59 21.57
C CYS A 374 5.37 -7.38 22.74
N ASN A 375 5.71 -8.65 22.50
CA ASN A 375 6.33 -9.54 23.48
C ASN A 375 7.70 -9.02 23.97
N LEU A 376 8.45 -8.36 23.09
CA LEU A 376 9.76 -7.80 23.41
C LEU A 376 9.71 -6.43 24.10
N THR A 377 8.59 -5.71 24.00
CA THR A 377 8.51 -4.30 24.44
C THR A 377 7.76 -4.11 25.76
N SER A 378 6.48 -4.46 25.83
CA SER A 378 5.69 -4.26 27.05
C SER A 378 4.38 -5.06 27.07
N GLN A 379 3.94 -5.43 28.28
CA GLN A 379 2.62 -6.05 28.49
C GLN A 379 1.47 -5.15 28.02
N HIS A 380 1.66 -3.82 28.06
CA HIS A 380 0.65 -2.88 27.57
C HIS A 380 0.41 -3.05 26.05
N ASN A 381 1.48 -3.15 25.26
CA ASN A 381 1.37 -3.36 23.81
C ASN A 381 0.69 -4.69 23.48
N ILE A 382 0.97 -5.73 24.26
CA ILE A 382 0.31 -7.03 24.16
C ILE A 382 -1.20 -6.90 24.40
N ASN A 383 -1.60 -6.16 25.44
CA ASN A 383 -3.02 -5.94 25.73
C ASN A 383 -3.74 -5.17 24.60
N ILE A 384 -3.09 -4.16 24.01
CA ILE A 384 -3.64 -3.43 22.85
C ILE A 384 -3.81 -4.39 21.66
N LEU A 385 -2.82 -5.23 21.38
CA LEU A 385 -2.88 -6.19 20.28
C LEU A 385 -4.06 -7.17 20.46
N TYR A 386 -4.25 -7.71 21.67
CA TYR A 386 -5.38 -8.58 21.96
C TYR A 386 -6.71 -7.86 21.78
N ASN A 387 -6.83 -6.61 22.22
CA ASN A 387 -8.03 -5.81 21.98
C ASN A 387 -8.35 -5.68 20.47
N PHE A 388 -7.34 -5.43 19.62
CA PHE A 388 -7.52 -5.40 18.17
C PHE A 388 -7.92 -6.76 17.57
N ILE A 389 -7.40 -7.86 18.11
CA ILE A 389 -7.79 -9.22 17.69
C ILE A 389 -9.24 -9.51 18.10
N ASP A 390 -9.66 -9.07 19.28
CA ASP A 390 -11.03 -9.27 19.75
C ASP A 390 -12.04 -8.48 18.91
N VAL A 391 -11.68 -7.25 18.53
CA VAL A 391 -12.44 -6.44 17.56
C VAL A 391 -12.52 -7.12 16.19
N GLU A 392 -11.41 -7.66 15.67
CA GLU A 392 -11.42 -8.48 14.43
C GLU A 392 -12.40 -9.65 14.55
N ASN A 393 -12.30 -10.43 15.63
CA ASN A 393 -13.12 -11.61 15.87
C ASN A 393 -14.61 -11.25 15.95
N TYR A 394 -14.94 -10.11 16.58
CA TYR A 394 -16.30 -9.60 16.64
C TYR A 394 -16.85 -9.30 15.24
N PHE A 395 -16.15 -8.48 14.45
CA PHE A 395 -16.60 -8.10 13.11
C PHE A 395 -16.70 -9.30 12.17
N LEU A 396 -15.79 -10.26 12.30
CA LEU A 396 -15.83 -11.51 11.55
C LEU A 396 -17.08 -12.33 11.91
N LYS A 397 -17.33 -12.54 13.21
CA LYS A 397 -18.41 -13.41 13.69
C LYS A 397 -19.80 -12.80 13.47
N HIS A 398 -19.95 -11.51 13.69
CA HIS A 398 -21.27 -10.85 13.68
C HIS A 398 -21.60 -10.16 12.36
N LYS A 399 -20.61 -9.60 11.65
CA LYS A 399 -20.83 -8.84 10.40
C LYS A 399 -20.24 -9.52 9.16
N ASN A 400 -19.55 -10.67 9.30
CA ASN A 400 -18.81 -11.36 8.22
C ASN A 400 -17.86 -10.40 7.48
N LEU A 401 -17.14 -9.61 8.28
CA LEU A 401 -16.23 -8.57 7.82
C LEU A 401 -14.80 -8.94 8.21
N TYR A 402 -13.90 -8.93 7.23
CA TYR A 402 -12.48 -9.19 7.38
C TYR A 402 -11.69 -7.88 7.44
N PRO A 403 -10.66 -7.78 8.29
CA PRO A 403 -9.86 -6.57 8.38
C PRO A 403 -9.05 -6.36 7.08
N THR A 404 -8.97 -5.11 6.64
CA THR A 404 -8.03 -4.70 5.60
C THR A 404 -6.63 -4.58 6.17
N LEU A 405 -5.63 -4.43 5.30
CA LEU A 405 -4.27 -4.13 5.78
C LEU A 405 -4.20 -2.83 6.57
N TYR A 406 -5.11 -1.88 6.29
CA TYR A 406 -5.16 -0.61 7.00
C TYR A 406 -5.43 -0.77 8.50
N TYR A 407 -6.12 -1.85 8.90
CA TYR A 407 -6.49 -2.06 10.30
C TYR A 407 -5.26 -2.35 11.19
N TYR A 408 -4.46 -3.36 10.81
CA TYR A 408 -3.26 -3.71 11.58
C TYR A 408 -2.12 -2.72 11.40
N THR A 409 -2.02 -2.03 10.27
CA THR A 409 -1.02 -0.96 10.14
C THR A 409 -1.38 0.26 10.98
N LEU A 410 -2.66 0.53 11.23
CA LEU A 410 -3.07 1.56 12.19
C LEU A 410 -2.58 1.21 13.61
N LEU A 411 -2.70 -0.06 14.01
CA LEU A 411 -2.16 -0.57 15.27
C LEU A 411 -0.64 -0.38 15.35
N VAL A 412 0.10 -0.73 14.30
CA VAL A 412 1.56 -0.54 14.24
C VAL A 412 1.94 0.92 14.47
N PHE A 413 1.24 1.86 13.84
CA PHE A 413 1.50 3.29 14.04
C PHE A 413 1.29 3.72 15.48
N HIS A 414 0.25 3.20 16.14
CA HIS A 414 -0.01 3.48 17.54
C HIS A 414 1.09 2.92 18.45
N ILE A 415 1.44 1.64 18.29
CA ILE A 415 2.44 0.95 19.13
C ILE A 415 3.86 1.54 18.95
N LEU A 416 4.21 1.93 17.72
CA LEU A 416 5.48 2.60 17.43
C LEU A 416 5.47 4.10 17.74
N ASN A 417 4.34 4.63 18.24
CA ASN A 417 4.11 6.05 18.49
C ASN A 417 4.36 6.96 17.26
N ILE A 418 4.18 6.45 16.04
CA ILE A 418 4.35 7.24 14.82
C ILE A 418 3.12 8.15 14.63
N PRO A 419 3.29 9.46 14.39
CA PRO A 419 2.16 10.36 14.14
C PRO A 419 1.25 9.88 13.00
N LEU A 420 -0.07 9.82 13.24
CA LEU A 420 -1.04 9.33 12.27
C LEU A 420 -1.16 10.22 11.01
N ASP A 421 -0.75 11.49 11.09
CA ASP A 421 -0.63 12.37 9.92
C ASP A 421 0.29 11.80 8.82
N TYR A 422 1.21 10.91 9.19
CA TYR A 422 2.15 10.28 8.25
C TYR A 422 1.59 9.04 7.59
N TYR A 423 0.55 8.45 8.16
CA TYR A 423 -0.02 7.18 7.75
C TYR A 423 -0.43 7.14 6.26
N PRO A 424 -1.15 8.16 5.72
CA PRO A 424 -1.51 8.16 4.30
C PRO A 424 -0.27 8.16 3.38
N SER A 425 0.73 8.97 3.72
CA SER A 425 1.97 9.10 2.94
C SER A 425 2.85 7.85 3.01
N PHE A 426 2.93 7.22 4.19
CA PHE A 426 3.65 5.98 4.39
C PHE A 426 3.08 4.84 3.55
N TYR A 427 1.75 4.70 3.56
CA TYR A 427 1.06 3.70 2.75
C TYR A 427 1.27 3.95 1.25
N PHE A 428 1.18 5.21 0.81
CA PHE A 428 1.44 5.59 -0.57
C PHE A 428 2.88 5.23 -1.01
N ILE A 429 3.89 5.52 -0.20
CA ILE A 429 5.30 5.22 -0.53
C ILE A 429 5.57 3.72 -0.61
N SER A 430 4.97 2.92 0.27
CA SER A 430 5.03 1.46 0.14
C SER A 430 4.45 0.98 -1.20
N ARG A 431 3.26 1.48 -1.58
CA ARG A 431 2.59 1.07 -2.82
C ARG A 431 3.25 1.61 -4.08
N LEU A 432 3.91 2.76 -4.00
CA LEU A 432 4.63 3.37 -5.12
C LEU A 432 5.65 2.41 -5.73
N LEU A 433 6.30 1.55 -4.93
CA LEU A 433 7.23 0.55 -5.43
C LEU A 433 6.59 -0.38 -6.46
N SER A 434 5.43 -0.94 -6.12
CA SER A 434 4.73 -1.85 -7.03
C SER A 434 4.17 -1.13 -8.25
N PHE A 435 3.67 0.10 -8.07
CA PHE A 435 3.22 0.89 -9.22
C PHE A 435 4.37 1.15 -10.20
N THR A 436 5.56 1.45 -9.69
CA THR A 436 6.78 1.59 -10.50
C THR A 436 7.10 0.29 -11.24
N ALA A 437 7.06 -0.85 -10.56
CA ALA A 437 7.31 -2.15 -11.17
C ALA A 437 6.27 -2.48 -12.26
N HIS A 438 4.99 -2.20 -12.04
CA HIS A 438 3.92 -2.39 -13.03
C HIS A 438 4.03 -1.44 -14.22
N ILE A 439 4.50 -0.20 -14.01
CA ILE A 439 4.82 0.73 -15.11
C ILE A 439 5.93 0.15 -15.98
N ASN A 440 7.01 -0.36 -15.36
CA ASN A 440 8.11 -0.97 -16.10
C ASN A 440 7.63 -2.20 -16.88
N GLU A 441 6.88 -3.10 -16.23
CA GLU A 441 6.27 -4.28 -16.86
C GLU A 441 5.36 -3.91 -18.03
N GLN A 442 4.57 -2.85 -17.90
CA GLN A 442 3.69 -2.38 -18.97
C GLN A 442 4.48 -1.79 -20.14
N LYS A 443 5.54 -1.01 -19.86
CA LYS A 443 6.44 -0.44 -20.87
C LYS A 443 7.25 -1.50 -21.62
N GLU A 444 7.67 -2.57 -20.95
CA GLU A 444 8.34 -3.70 -21.60
C GLU A 444 7.39 -4.47 -22.53
N ASN A 445 6.13 -4.67 -22.11
CA ASN A 445 5.16 -5.45 -22.86
C ASN A 445 4.57 -4.73 -24.09
N ASN A 446 4.67 -3.39 -24.18
CA ASN A 446 4.30 -2.55 -25.34
C ASN A 446 2.93 -2.85 -26.01
N LYS A 447 1.99 -3.49 -25.31
CA LYS A 447 0.64 -3.78 -25.81
C LYS A 447 -0.27 -2.59 -25.52
N ILE A 448 -0.74 -1.93 -26.57
CA ILE A 448 -1.77 -0.89 -26.46
C ILE A 448 -3.09 -1.56 -26.08
N VAL A 449 -3.63 -1.20 -24.91
CA VAL A 449 -4.98 -1.62 -24.54
C VAL A 449 -5.99 -0.75 -25.29
N LYS A 450 -6.79 -1.37 -26.16
CA LYS A 450 -7.89 -0.70 -26.87
C LYS A 450 -9.20 -1.01 -26.16
N TYR A 451 -9.94 0.04 -25.84
CA TYR A 451 -11.27 -0.04 -25.25
C TYR A 451 -12.31 0.21 -26.34
N ALA A 452 -13.41 -0.53 -26.30
CA ALA A 452 -14.57 -0.29 -27.13
C ALA A 452 -15.80 -0.23 -26.23
N GLY A 453 -16.65 0.78 -26.46
CA GLY A 453 -17.98 0.84 -25.85
C GLY A 453 -19.00 0.17 -26.76
N VAL A 454 -19.98 -0.51 -26.17
CA VAL A 454 -21.19 -0.91 -26.88
C VAL A 454 -22.19 0.23 -26.76
N TYR A 455 -22.52 0.88 -27.88
CA TYR A 455 -23.50 1.96 -27.90
C TYR A 455 -24.91 1.41 -27.64
N VAL A 456 -25.47 1.74 -26.49
CA VAL A 456 -26.85 1.39 -26.07
C VAL A 456 -27.77 2.62 -26.02
N GLY A 457 -27.30 3.74 -26.56
CA GLY A 457 -28.06 4.98 -26.60
C GLY A 457 -29.15 4.97 -27.67
N ASN A 458 -29.75 6.14 -27.86
CA ASN A 458 -30.80 6.35 -28.84
C ASN A 458 -30.31 6.04 -30.28
N PRO A 459 -31.14 5.43 -31.14
CA PRO A 459 -30.77 5.27 -32.55
C PRO A 459 -30.54 6.65 -33.19
N THR A 460 -29.90 6.68 -34.35
CA THR A 460 -29.61 7.93 -35.09
C THR A 460 -30.83 8.84 -35.19
N ARG A 461 -30.71 10.09 -34.72
CA ARG A 461 -31.78 11.12 -34.77
C ARG A 461 -31.31 12.34 -35.54
N LYS A 462 -32.25 13.05 -36.17
CA LYS A 462 -31.97 14.36 -36.77
C LYS A 462 -31.79 15.40 -35.67
N TYR A 463 -30.83 16.29 -35.84
CA TYR A 463 -30.70 17.46 -34.97
C TYR A 463 -31.96 18.31 -35.09
N VAL A 464 -32.54 18.67 -33.95
CA VAL A 464 -33.69 19.59 -33.88
C VAL A 464 -33.16 20.94 -33.43
N ASP A 465 -33.43 21.96 -34.25
CA ASP A 465 -33.08 23.35 -33.94
C ASP A 465 -33.57 23.71 -32.53
N ILE A 466 -32.79 24.48 -31.78
CA ILE A 466 -33.14 24.88 -30.42
C ILE A 466 -34.53 25.53 -30.34
N GLN A 467 -34.96 26.23 -31.39
CA GLN A 467 -36.29 26.84 -31.50
C GLN A 467 -37.43 25.83 -31.75
N LYS A 468 -37.10 24.57 -32.05
CA LYS A 468 -38.04 23.52 -32.49
C LYS A 468 -38.01 22.25 -31.63
N ARG A 469 -37.32 22.27 -30.48
CA ARG A 469 -37.10 21.10 -29.61
C ARG A 469 -38.34 20.64 -28.85
#